data_AF-A0A2E5Y543-F1
#
_entry.id   AF-A0A2E5Y543-F1
#
_cell.length_a   1.000
_cell.length_b   1.000
_cell.length_c   1.000
_cell.angle_alpha   90.00
_cell.angle_beta   90.00
_cell.angle_gamma   90.00
#
_symmetry.space_group_name_H-M   'P 1'
#
loop_
_entity.id
_entity.type
_entity.pdbx_description
1 polymer ?
#
loop_
_entity_poly.entity_id
_entity_poly.type
_entity_poly.pdbx_seq_one_letter_code
_entity_poly.pdbx_strand_id
1 'polypeptide(L)'
;MRPDDPLASNPDDVQILERGWWQILELYPSWLLPFAAFLPMLALLGIILFMTKGQPHLAALVAIHPSLIFATGRLYPESTVALAVAGIILAALHLFVEKGWSLLQWVLLAIASIHLLVLVKGLPSMIGWGLVVVLFAWIVADRTLPKFQTYSRHPLMALSIAIPMVLLAMIGASFTSGGSLSTIQTHPTAWLFSFIIALLDGFGLYLLIGLCCWPFARDLLCNVKKSDDASSTFLVTFIASGTLLMAMWIASLWVFEADRWDLPLWENMILMGNNGRYLTALIFPLTLFLHRSLDVSSWSLSKPLMLALIITLPLSMLAGMHGQTMWTDDAARSFSDEIEDGQDFLYIDDEALAMHWLYTFRLEVDSNGDRDITGHWRAPDSNWEVELQGQVINNRGDLGDVRYLIVAPDLDIDVPTGWEKMASGEAPFLNGGGEWKVYRAS
;
A
#
# COMPACT_ATOMS: atom_id res chain seq x y z
N MET A 1 5.33 2.95 14.23
CA MET A 1 5.09 4.29 14.83
C MET A 1 6.44 5.00 14.96
N ARG A 2 6.48 6.34 15.09
CA ARG A 2 7.75 7.01 15.48
C ARG A 2 7.88 6.78 16.99
N PRO A 3 9.08 6.51 17.44
CA PRO A 3 9.45 6.55 18.83
C PRO A 3 9.13 7.91 19.46
N ASP A 4 9.03 7.95 20.78
CA ASP A 4 8.88 9.21 21.53
C ASP A 4 10.06 10.18 21.29
N ASP A 5 11.24 9.65 20.97
CA ASP A 5 12.39 10.43 20.49
C ASP A 5 12.40 10.50 18.94
N PRO A 6 12.43 11.71 18.34
CA PRO A 6 12.45 11.85 16.90
C PRO A 6 13.69 11.27 16.20
N LEU A 7 14.80 11.12 16.93
CA LEU A 7 16.12 10.76 16.43
C LEU A 7 16.52 9.31 16.75
N ALA A 8 15.66 8.54 17.40
CA ALA A 8 16.06 7.24 17.94
C ALA A 8 14.90 6.28 18.10
N SER A 9 15.09 5.00 17.79
CA SER A 9 14.13 3.95 18.11
C SER A 9 14.05 3.65 19.60
N ASN A 10 12.83 3.41 20.08
CA ASN A 10 12.59 2.77 21.36
C ASN A 10 11.78 1.48 21.13
N PRO A 11 12.39 0.29 21.30
CA PRO A 11 11.69 -0.98 21.21
C PRO A 11 10.52 -1.10 22.19
N ASP A 12 10.56 -0.41 23.33
CA ASP A 12 9.50 -0.43 24.34
C ASP A 12 8.23 0.34 23.94
N ASP A 13 8.29 1.17 22.88
CA ASP A 13 7.15 1.91 22.34
C ASP A 13 6.18 0.99 21.55
N VAL A 14 6.07 -0.28 21.96
CA VAL A 14 5.37 -1.37 21.32
C VAL A 14 3.88 -1.04 21.15
N GLN A 15 3.54 -0.47 19.99
CA GLN A 15 2.22 -0.62 19.41
C GLN A 15 2.31 -1.69 18.34
N ILE A 16 2.42 -2.95 18.78
CA ILE A 16 2.11 -4.09 17.91
C ILE A 16 0.71 -3.83 17.38
N LEU A 17 0.58 -3.60 16.08
CA LEU A 17 -0.70 -3.76 15.43
C LEU A 17 -1.13 -5.20 15.75
N GLU A 18 -2.13 -5.36 16.62
CA GLU A 18 -2.59 -6.69 17.03
C GLU A 18 -3.08 -7.52 15.85
N ARG A 19 -3.32 -6.88 14.69
CA ARG A 19 -3.82 -7.48 13.45
C ARG A 19 -3.21 -6.82 12.23
N GLY A 20 -2.90 -7.63 11.23
CA GLY A 20 -2.44 -7.15 9.93
C GLY A 20 -2.06 -8.27 8.98
N TRP A 21 -1.64 -7.90 7.77
CA TRP A 21 -1.32 -8.85 6.71
C TRP A 21 -0.15 -9.79 7.03
N TRP A 22 0.80 -9.39 7.88
CA TRP A 22 1.92 -10.25 8.29
C TRP A 22 1.45 -11.50 9.05
N GLN A 23 0.32 -11.44 9.76
CA GLN A 23 -0.27 -12.62 10.40
C GLN A 23 -0.72 -13.68 9.40
N ILE A 24 -1.08 -13.26 8.18
CA ILE A 24 -1.41 -14.20 7.10
C ILE A 24 -0.13 -14.89 6.62
N LEU A 25 1.00 -14.18 6.62
CA LEU A 25 2.29 -14.76 6.25
C LEU A 25 2.79 -15.76 7.29
N GLU A 26 2.58 -15.50 8.58
CA GLU A 26 2.91 -16.42 9.67
C GLU A 26 2.21 -17.80 9.56
N LEU A 27 1.12 -17.90 8.78
CA LEU A 27 0.45 -19.19 8.50
C LEU A 27 1.25 -20.09 7.55
N TYR A 28 2.22 -19.53 6.83
CA TYR A 28 2.98 -20.25 5.81
C TYR A 28 4.44 -20.44 6.25
N PRO A 29 5.01 -21.64 6.04
CA PRO A 29 6.45 -21.82 6.12
C PRO A 29 7.18 -20.84 5.20
N SER A 30 8.38 -20.39 5.60
CA SER A 30 9.18 -19.39 4.87
C SER A 30 9.37 -19.72 3.38
N TRP A 31 9.62 -20.98 3.05
CA TRP A 31 9.78 -21.45 1.66
C TRP A 31 8.50 -21.37 0.80
N LEU A 32 7.31 -21.27 1.41
CA LEU A 32 6.02 -21.10 0.72
C LEU A 32 5.60 -19.64 0.57
N LEU A 33 6.22 -18.70 1.29
CA LEU A 33 5.84 -17.28 1.29
C LEU A 33 5.77 -16.66 -0.11
N PRO A 34 6.76 -16.86 -1.01
CA PRO A 34 6.70 -16.28 -2.36
C PRO A 34 5.49 -16.80 -3.15
N PHE A 35 5.17 -18.09 -3.02
CA PHE A 35 4.01 -18.68 -3.67
C PHE A 35 2.71 -18.15 -3.07
N ALA A 36 2.64 -18.05 -1.74
CA ALA A 36 1.49 -17.51 -1.03
C ALA A 36 1.17 -16.06 -1.42
N ALA A 37 2.20 -15.21 -1.61
CA ALA A 37 2.02 -13.84 -2.08
C ALA A 37 1.63 -13.74 -3.57
N PHE A 38 2.05 -14.70 -4.39
CA PHE A 38 1.70 -14.76 -5.81
C PHE A 38 0.28 -15.29 -6.08
N LEU A 39 -0.24 -16.16 -5.22
CA LEU A 39 -1.57 -16.75 -5.36
C LEU A 39 -2.71 -15.71 -5.51
N PRO A 40 -2.80 -14.64 -4.68
CA PRO A 40 -3.81 -13.61 -4.86
C PRO A 40 -3.74 -12.92 -6.22
N MET A 41 -2.54 -12.69 -6.74
CA MET A 41 -2.33 -12.12 -8.08
C MET A 41 -2.83 -13.08 -9.16
N LEU A 42 -2.48 -14.37 -9.09
CA LEU A 42 -2.99 -15.39 -10.03
C LEU A 42 -4.51 -15.51 -9.99
N ALA A 43 -5.10 -15.50 -8.79
CA ALA A 43 -6.54 -15.54 -8.61
C ALA A 43 -7.21 -14.30 -9.24
N LEU A 44 -6.66 -13.11 -9.01
CA LEU A 44 -7.15 -11.87 -9.60
C LEU A 44 -7.11 -11.94 -11.13
N LEU A 45 -6.00 -12.37 -11.71
CA LEU A 45 -5.86 -12.55 -13.17
C LEU A 45 -6.84 -13.58 -13.72
N GLY A 46 -7.00 -14.72 -13.04
CA GLY A 46 -7.96 -15.76 -13.42
C GLY A 46 -9.41 -15.27 -13.39
N ILE A 47 -9.78 -14.48 -12.38
CA ILE A 47 -11.09 -13.85 -12.29
C ILE A 47 -11.29 -12.87 -13.45
N ILE A 48 -10.30 -12.01 -13.75
CA ILE A 48 -10.39 -11.07 -14.87
C ILE A 48 -10.58 -11.83 -16.18
N LEU A 49 -9.79 -12.87 -16.45
CA LEU A 49 -9.93 -13.72 -17.63
C LEU A 49 -11.33 -14.35 -17.73
N PHE A 50 -11.87 -14.84 -16.61
CA PHE A 50 -13.22 -15.40 -16.58
C PHE A 50 -14.27 -14.33 -16.92
N MET A 51 -14.18 -13.16 -16.29
CA MET A 51 -15.14 -12.06 -16.47
C MET A 51 -15.08 -11.44 -17.87
N THR A 52 -13.91 -11.46 -18.51
CA THR A 52 -13.73 -10.99 -19.89
C THR A 52 -13.96 -12.09 -20.93
N LYS A 53 -14.55 -13.23 -20.54
CA LYS A 53 -14.85 -14.39 -21.40
C LYS A 53 -13.62 -14.94 -22.14
N GLY A 54 -12.49 -14.97 -21.44
CA GLY A 54 -11.21 -15.48 -21.95
C GLY A 54 -10.41 -14.46 -22.77
N GLN A 55 -10.80 -13.19 -22.81
CA GLN A 55 -10.01 -12.16 -23.49
C GLN A 55 -8.80 -11.76 -22.63
N PRO A 56 -7.56 -12.01 -23.09
CA PRO A 56 -6.37 -11.90 -22.25
C PRO A 56 -5.88 -10.48 -22.05
N HIS A 57 -6.29 -9.51 -22.89
CA HIS A 57 -5.73 -8.17 -22.93
C HIS A 57 -5.75 -7.46 -21.57
N LEU A 58 -6.91 -7.42 -20.90
CA LEU A 58 -7.05 -6.76 -19.60
C LEU A 58 -6.27 -7.47 -18.49
N ALA A 59 -6.28 -8.81 -18.49
CA ALA A 59 -5.47 -9.58 -17.55
C ALA A 59 -3.97 -9.35 -17.78
N ALA A 60 -3.53 -9.24 -19.04
CA ALA A 60 -2.15 -8.93 -19.39
C ALA A 60 -1.74 -7.52 -18.90
N LEU A 61 -2.61 -6.51 -19.05
CA LEU A 61 -2.37 -5.17 -18.53
C LEU A 61 -2.22 -5.14 -17.00
N VAL A 62 -3.03 -5.94 -16.29
CA VAL A 62 -2.89 -6.11 -14.84
C VAL A 62 -1.60 -6.85 -14.49
N ALA A 63 -1.24 -7.90 -15.23
CA ALA A 63 -0.04 -8.69 -14.99
C ALA A 63 1.25 -7.89 -15.16
N ILE A 64 1.27 -6.92 -16.08
CA ILE A 64 2.42 -6.03 -16.28
C ILE A 64 2.37 -4.78 -15.40
N HIS A 65 1.39 -4.61 -14.51
CA HIS A 65 1.28 -3.39 -13.72
C HIS A 65 2.48 -3.26 -12.75
N PRO A 66 3.30 -2.19 -12.84
CA PRO A 66 4.57 -2.09 -12.09
C PRO A 66 4.41 -2.33 -10.58
N SER A 67 3.40 -1.71 -9.97
CA SER A 67 3.20 -1.80 -8.52
C SER A 67 2.70 -3.15 -8.04
N LEU A 68 1.98 -3.91 -8.89
CA LEU A 68 1.55 -5.26 -8.53
C LEU A 68 2.71 -6.24 -8.64
N ILE A 69 3.59 -6.07 -9.63
CA ILE A 69 4.85 -6.81 -9.72
C ILE A 69 5.69 -6.54 -8.48
N PHE A 70 5.90 -5.26 -8.15
CA PHE A 70 6.65 -4.84 -6.98
C PHE A 70 6.06 -5.42 -5.68
N ALA A 71 4.77 -5.18 -5.44
CA ALA A 71 4.07 -5.63 -4.24
C ALA A 71 4.13 -7.15 -4.06
N THR A 72 3.87 -7.90 -5.13
CA THR A 72 3.82 -9.36 -5.07
C THR A 72 5.18 -9.95 -4.73
N GLY A 73 6.26 -9.42 -5.30
CA GLY A 73 7.60 -9.92 -5.02
C GLY A 73 8.15 -9.48 -3.65
N ARG A 74 7.69 -8.35 -3.11
CA ARG A 74 8.02 -7.86 -1.76
C ARG A 74 7.04 -8.35 -0.67
N LEU A 75 6.19 -9.33 -0.99
CA LEU A 75 5.16 -9.88 -0.10
C LEU A 75 4.14 -8.84 0.41
N TYR A 76 4.08 -7.65 -0.18
CA TYR A 76 3.15 -6.62 0.25
C TYR A 76 1.70 -7.00 -0.10
N PRO A 77 0.72 -6.56 0.70
CA PRO A 77 -0.64 -7.08 0.63
C PRO A 77 -1.49 -6.56 -0.54
N GLU A 78 -0.98 -5.72 -1.44
CA GLU A 78 -1.77 -5.03 -2.47
C GLU A 78 -2.52 -6.00 -3.38
N SER A 79 -1.91 -7.13 -3.76
CA SER A 79 -2.56 -8.16 -4.57
C SER A 79 -3.74 -8.81 -3.82
N THR A 80 -3.58 -9.07 -2.52
CA THR A 80 -4.63 -9.59 -1.63
C THR A 80 -5.75 -8.58 -1.43
N VAL A 81 -5.42 -7.30 -1.26
CA VAL A 81 -6.39 -6.20 -1.16
C VAL A 81 -7.19 -6.08 -2.45
N ALA A 82 -6.54 -6.09 -3.61
CA ALA A 82 -7.19 -6.04 -4.91
C ALA A 82 -8.11 -7.26 -5.14
N LEU A 83 -7.70 -8.46 -4.71
CA LEU A 83 -8.53 -9.66 -4.75
C LEU A 83 -9.75 -9.56 -3.82
N ALA A 84 -9.57 -9.04 -2.60
CA ALA A 84 -10.67 -8.79 -1.69
C ALA A 84 -11.68 -7.81 -2.32
N VAL A 85 -11.22 -6.70 -2.89
CA VAL A 85 -12.08 -5.77 -3.63
C VAL A 85 -12.76 -6.47 -4.81
N ALA A 86 -12.06 -7.33 -5.55
CA ALA A 86 -12.67 -8.11 -6.62
C ALA A 86 -13.86 -8.96 -6.13
N GLY A 87 -13.70 -9.63 -4.99
CA GLY A 87 -14.79 -10.37 -4.35
C GLY A 87 -15.98 -9.49 -3.95
N ILE A 88 -15.73 -8.29 -3.40
CA ILE A 88 -16.78 -7.29 -3.08
C ILE A 88 -17.55 -6.90 -4.35
N ILE A 89 -16.84 -6.56 -5.42
CA ILE A 89 -17.44 -6.16 -6.69
C ILE A 89 -18.27 -7.29 -7.28
N LEU A 90 -17.70 -8.49 -7.39
CA LEU A 90 -18.40 -9.65 -7.95
C LEU A 90 -19.67 -9.98 -7.17
N ALA A 91 -19.58 -9.99 -5.84
CA ALA A 91 -20.73 -10.19 -4.98
C ALA A 91 -21.79 -9.12 -5.21
N ALA A 92 -21.42 -7.83 -5.16
CA ALA A 92 -22.34 -6.73 -5.36
C ALA A 92 -23.09 -6.81 -6.71
N LEU A 93 -22.37 -7.10 -7.80
CA LEU A 93 -22.96 -7.23 -9.13
C LEU A 93 -24.01 -8.34 -9.20
N HIS A 94 -23.77 -9.49 -8.58
CA HIS A 94 -24.75 -10.57 -8.53
C HIS A 94 -25.89 -10.29 -7.54
N LEU A 95 -25.63 -9.61 -6.43
CA LEU A 95 -26.64 -9.25 -5.44
C LEU A 95 -27.74 -8.33 -6.00
N PHE A 96 -27.45 -7.53 -7.03
CA PHE A 96 -28.47 -6.74 -7.74
C PHE A 96 -29.47 -7.61 -8.51
N VAL A 97 -29.06 -8.78 -9.01
CA VAL A 97 -29.84 -9.57 -9.97
C VAL A 97 -30.38 -10.87 -9.37
N GLU A 98 -29.54 -11.59 -8.62
CA GLU A 98 -29.81 -12.94 -8.11
C GLU A 98 -30.93 -12.97 -7.06
N LYS A 99 -31.59 -14.14 -6.94
CA LYS A 99 -32.71 -14.38 -6.02
C LYS A 99 -32.63 -15.80 -5.46
N GLY A 100 -33.20 -16.00 -4.26
CA GLY A 100 -33.26 -17.32 -3.63
C GLY A 100 -31.91 -17.79 -3.09
N TRP A 101 -31.63 -19.09 -3.13
CA TRP A 101 -30.41 -19.67 -2.55
C TRP A 101 -29.11 -19.20 -3.21
N SER A 102 -29.14 -18.87 -4.50
CA SER A 102 -27.97 -18.28 -5.18
C SER A 102 -27.60 -16.91 -4.63
N LEU A 103 -28.53 -16.18 -3.98
CA LEU A 103 -28.24 -14.90 -3.34
C LEU A 103 -27.34 -15.08 -2.11
N LEU A 104 -27.56 -16.14 -1.33
CA LEU A 104 -26.86 -16.38 -0.08
C LEU A 104 -25.35 -16.53 -0.29
N GLN A 105 -24.92 -17.22 -1.36
CA GLN A 105 -23.49 -17.38 -1.65
C GLN A 105 -22.81 -16.02 -1.91
N TRP A 106 -23.51 -15.08 -2.56
CA TRP A 106 -22.99 -13.75 -2.85
C TRP A 106 -23.02 -12.85 -1.61
N VAL A 107 -23.99 -13.01 -0.72
CA VAL A 107 -24.00 -12.36 0.60
C VAL A 107 -22.79 -12.81 1.40
N LEU A 108 -22.53 -14.12 1.47
CA LEU A 108 -21.39 -14.67 2.19
C LEU A 108 -20.06 -14.21 1.59
N LEU A 109 -19.96 -14.20 0.25
CA LEU A 109 -18.77 -13.69 -0.43
C LEU A 109 -18.53 -12.20 -0.11
N ALA A 110 -19.57 -11.35 -0.17
CA ALA A 110 -19.44 -9.93 0.15
C ALA A 110 -18.92 -9.72 1.59
N ILE A 111 -19.52 -10.42 2.57
CA ILE A 111 -19.11 -10.31 3.98
C ILE A 111 -17.67 -10.79 4.17
N ALA A 112 -17.32 -11.95 3.60
CA ALA A 112 -15.97 -12.51 3.69
C ALA A 112 -14.93 -11.58 3.04
N SER A 113 -15.20 -11.04 1.85
CA SER A 113 -14.30 -10.15 1.14
C SER A 113 -14.12 -8.79 1.83
N ILE A 114 -15.18 -8.22 2.42
CA ILE A 114 -15.07 -6.99 3.22
C ILE A 114 -14.21 -7.23 4.47
N HIS A 115 -14.42 -8.34 5.18
CA HIS A 115 -13.65 -8.64 6.38
C HIS A 115 -12.21 -9.02 6.06
N LEU A 116 -11.96 -9.68 4.92
CA LEU A 116 -10.60 -9.91 4.42
C LEU A 116 -9.87 -8.59 4.16
N LEU A 117 -10.53 -7.62 3.49
CA LEU A 117 -9.95 -6.29 3.26
C LEU A 117 -9.56 -5.59 4.57
N VAL A 118 -10.47 -5.61 5.55
CA VAL A 118 -10.26 -5.00 6.87
C VAL A 118 -9.14 -5.70 7.64
N LEU A 119 -9.11 -7.04 7.63
CA LEU A 119 -8.07 -7.85 8.26
C LEU A 119 -6.69 -7.54 7.68
N VAL A 120 -6.56 -7.59 6.35
CA VAL A 120 -5.30 -7.36 5.64
C VAL A 120 -4.75 -5.95 5.91
N LYS A 121 -5.63 -4.96 6.04
CA LYS A 121 -5.25 -3.58 6.38
C LYS A 121 -5.08 -3.33 7.88
N GLY A 122 -5.29 -4.33 8.74
CA GLY A 122 -5.20 -4.17 10.20
C GLY A 122 -6.26 -3.23 10.79
N LEU A 123 -7.40 -3.09 10.11
CA LEU A 123 -8.48 -2.21 10.53
C LEU A 123 -9.41 -2.90 11.56
N PRO A 124 -10.04 -2.16 12.48
CA PRO A 124 -11.01 -2.74 13.41
C PRO A 124 -12.21 -3.40 12.71
N SER A 125 -12.68 -4.54 13.24
CA SER A 125 -13.83 -5.27 12.67
C SER A 125 -15.12 -4.45 12.56
N MET A 126 -15.28 -3.41 13.39
CA MET A 126 -16.42 -2.49 13.32
C MET A 126 -16.49 -1.74 11.98
N ILE A 127 -15.34 -1.41 11.39
CA ILE A 127 -15.27 -0.81 10.05
C ILE A 127 -15.81 -1.81 9.01
N GLY A 128 -15.47 -3.09 9.14
CA GLY A 128 -15.99 -4.16 8.29
C GLY A 128 -17.51 -4.26 8.32
N TRP A 129 -18.11 -4.27 9.51
CA TRP A 129 -19.56 -4.25 9.66
C TRP A 129 -20.21 -2.98 9.12
N GLY A 130 -19.58 -1.81 9.32
CA GLY A 130 -20.03 -0.55 8.73
C GLY A 130 -20.10 -0.61 7.21
N LEU A 131 -19.05 -1.13 6.55
CA LEU A 131 -19.01 -1.32 5.11
C LEU A 131 -20.05 -2.33 4.61
N VAL A 132 -20.27 -3.43 5.34
CA VAL A 132 -21.35 -4.40 5.04
C VAL A 132 -22.71 -3.73 5.07
N VAL A 133 -23.00 -2.93 6.10
CA VAL A 133 -24.26 -2.20 6.24
C VAL A 133 -24.45 -1.23 5.08
N VAL A 134 -23.43 -0.45 4.71
CA VAL A 134 -23.50 0.50 3.59
C VAL A 134 -23.78 -0.23 2.27
N LEU A 135 -23.06 -1.32 1.98
CA LEU A 135 -23.24 -2.09 0.76
C LEU A 135 -24.64 -2.70 0.67
N PHE A 136 -25.11 -3.36 1.73
CA PHE A 136 -26.42 -3.98 1.73
C PHE A 136 -27.55 -2.96 1.78
N ALA A 137 -27.39 -1.82 2.46
CA ALA A 137 -28.35 -0.73 2.40
C ALA A 137 -28.53 -0.23 0.96
N TRP A 138 -27.44 -0.04 0.20
CA TRP A 138 -27.51 0.31 -1.21
C TRP A 138 -28.29 -0.75 -2.00
N ILE A 139 -27.88 -2.02 -1.90
CA ILE A 139 -28.47 -3.11 -2.69
C ILE A 139 -29.95 -3.28 -2.36
N VAL A 140 -30.33 -3.27 -1.09
CA VAL A 140 -31.73 -3.39 -0.66
C VAL A 140 -32.54 -2.19 -1.15
N ALA A 141 -32.00 -0.97 -1.05
CA ALA A 141 -32.67 0.23 -1.54
C ALA A 141 -32.91 0.17 -3.06
N ASP A 142 -31.91 -0.27 -3.85
CA ASP A 142 -32.07 -0.45 -5.30
C ASP A 142 -33.15 -1.48 -5.64
N ARG A 143 -33.22 -2.58 -4.89
CA ARG A 143 -34.19 -3.66 -5.15
C ARG A 143 -35.61 -3.34 -4.72
N THR A 144 -35.79 -2.53 -3.69
CA THR A 144 -37.10 -2.34 -3.02
C THR A 144 -37.73 -0.98 -3.28
N LEU A 145 -36.93 0.06 -3.57
CA LEU A 145 -37.40 1.43 -3.69
C LEU A 145 -37.29 1.92 -5.14
N PRO A 146 -38.40 2.00 -5.91
CA PRO A 146 -38.37 2.47 -7.29
C PRO A 146 -37.79 3.89 -7.45
N LYS A 147 -38.00 4.76 -6.45
CA LYS A 147 -37.43 6.12 -6.44
C LYS A 147 -35.91 6.12 -6.31
N PHE A 148 -35.33 5.14 -5.60
CA PHE A 148 -33.88 5.04 -5.44
C PHE A 148 -33.22 4.56 -6.74
N GLN A 149 -33.91 3.73 -7.53
CA GLN A 149 -33.41 3.25 -8.84
C GLN A 149 -33.05 4.38 -9.80
N THR A 150 -33.73 5.54 -9.72
CA THR A 150 -33.36 6.73 -10.51
C THR A 150 -31.95 7.22 -10.18
N TYR A 151 -31.51 7.07 -8.94
CA TYR A 151 -30.16 7.44 -8.50
C TYR A 151 -29.16 6.31 -8.70
N SER A 152 -29.49 5.09 -8.28
CA SER A 152 -28.58 3.93 -8.30
C SER A 152 -28.34 3.33 -9.69
N ARG A 153 -29.04 3.81 -10.72
CA ARG A 153 -28.82 3.41 -12.12
C ARG A 153 -28.24 4.50 -13.01
N HIS A 154 -28.14 5.74 -12.52
CA HIS A 154 -27.58 6.85 -13.27
C HIS A 154 -26.27 7.33 -12.61
N PRO A 155 -25.08 7.07 -13.19
CA PRO A 155 -23.80 7.27 -12.51
C PRO A 155 -23.59 8.68 -11.97
N LEU A 156 -23.94 9.72 -12.75
CA LEU A 156 -23.76 11.10 -12.31
C LEU A 156 -24.62 11.47 -11.09
N MET A 157 -25.81 10.85 -10.95
CA MET A 157 -26.69 11.08 -9.81
C MET A 157 -26.23 10.30 -8.58
N ALA A 158 -25.70 9.08 -8.77
CA ALA A 158 -25.07 8.33 -7.69
C ALA A 158 -23.83 9.08 -7.16
N LEU A 159 -22.99 9.59 -8.06
CA LEU A 159 -21.78 10.35 -7.70
C LEU A 159 -22.10 11.66 -6.96
N SER A 160 -23.18 12.36 -7.31
CA SER A 160 -23.55 13.60 -6.63
C SER A 160 -23.96 13.38 -5.17
N ILE A 161 -24.29 12.15 -4.78
CA ILE A 161 -24.55 11.76 -3.38
C ILE A 161 -23.31 11.15 -2.75
N ALA A 162 -22.63 10.24 -3.46
CA ALA A 162 -21.50 9.50 -2.92
C ALA A 162 -20.29 10.39 -2.61
N ILE A 163 -19.97 11.36 -3.50
CA ILE A 163 -18.83 12.26 -3.28
C ILE A 163 -19.02 13.11 -2.01
N PRO A 164 -20.14 13.84 -1.82
CA PRO A 164 -20.39 14.55 -0.55
C PRO A 164 -20.39 13.63 0.66
N MET A 165 -20.95 12.42 0.55
CA MET A 165 -20.97 11.47 1.65
C MET A 165 -19.57 11.05 2.10
N VAL A 166 -18.66 10.74 1.15
CA VAL A 166 -17.26 10.41 1.45
C VAL A 166 -16.55 11.63 2.05
N LEU A 167 -16.73 12.82 1.48
CA LEU A 167 -16.13 14.05 2.02
C LEU A 167 -16.57 14.29 3.47
N LEU A 168 -17.87 14.22 3.73
CA LEU A 168 -18.43 14.40 5.08
C LEU A 168 -17.94 13.31 6.05
N ALA A 169 -17.84 12.07 5.60
CA ALA A 169 -17.32 10.97 6.43
C ALA A 169 -15.84 11.19 6.78
N MET A 170 -15.01 11.60 5.82
CA MET A 170 -13.59 11.86 6.03
C MET A 170 -13.33 13.11 6.89
N ILE A 171 -14.08 14.19 6.64
CA ILE A 171 -14.05 15.39 7.48
C ILE A 171 -14.55 15.05 8.89
N GLY A 172 -15.64 14.31 9.03
CA GLY A 172 -16.15 13.85 10.32
C GLY A 172 -15.14 12.97 11.06
N ALA A 173 -14.49 12.05 10.33
CA ALA A 173 -13.41 11.22 10.86
C ALA A 173 -12.28 12.10 11.40
N SER A 174 -11.86 13.15 10.71
CA SER A 174 -10.78 14.04 11.20
C SER A 174 -11.02 14.64 12.60
N PHE A 175 -12.28 14.78 13.06
CA PHE A 175 -12.60 15.26 14.41
C PHE A 175 -12.55 14.18 15.49
N THR A 176 -12.49 12.91 15.10
CA THR A 176 -12.65 11.75 16.00
C THR A 176 -11.44 10.83 15.99
N SER A 177 -10.82 10.65 14.83
CA SER A 177 -9.59 9.91 14.63
C SER A 177 -8.42 10.89 14.68
N GLY A 178 -7.61 10.80 15.73
CA GLY A 178 -6.31 11.49 15.78
C GLY A 178 -5.34 11.00 14.71
N GLY A 179 -4.07 11.40 14.80
CA GLY A 179 -3.05 11.02 13.82
C GLY A 179 -3.22 11.75 12.48
N SER A 180 -2.93 11.09 11.37
CA SER A 180 -2.81 11.75 10.06
C SER A 180 -4.08 12.49 9.62
N LEU A 181 -5.27 11.96 9.90
CA LEU A 181 -6.53 12.60 9.50
C LEU A 181 -6.79 13.95 10.18
N SER A 182 -6.17 14.22 11.33
CA SER A 182 -6.28 15.53 12.00
C SER A 182 -5.68 16.69 11.17
N THR A 183 -4.79 16.38 10.22
CA THR A 183 -4.16 17.37 9.32
C THR A 183 -5.16 18.11 8.42
N ILE A 184 -6.34 17.53 8.18
CA ILE A 184 -7.45 18.20 7.49
C ILE A 184 -7.83 19.49 8.23
N GLN A 185 -7.72 19.51 9.56
CA GLN A 185 -8.10 20.64 10.40
C GLN A 185 -6.91 21.54 10.75
N THR A 186 -5.76 20.93 11.06
CA THR A 186 -4.57 21.68 11.52
C THR A 186 -3.82 22.34 10.36
N HIS A 187 -3.78 21.68 9.19
CA HIS A 187 -3.03 22.11 8.01
C HIS A 187 -3.89 22.08 6.72
N PRO A 188 -5.05 22.76 6.68
CA PRO A 188 -6.04 22.60 5.60
C PRO A 188 -5.53 23.01 4.21
N THR A 189 -4.67 24.03 4.12
CA THR A 189 -4.11 24.52 2.85
C THR A 189 -3.09 23.55 2.27
N ALA A 190 -2.16 23.09 3.10
CA ALA A 190 -1.19 22.05 2.75
C ALA A 190 -1.90 20.76 2.35
N TRP A 191 -2.91 20.36 3.14
CA TRP A 191 -3.73 19.18 2.86
C TRP A 191 -4.45 19.27 1.52
N LEU A 192 -5.07 20.41 1.20
CA LEU A 192 -5.76 20.59 -0.08
C LEU A 192 -4.81 20.47 -1.28
N PHE A 193 -3.60 21.04 -1.15
CA PHE A 193 -2.57 20.90 -2.17
C PHE A 193 -2.14 19.43 -2.33
N SER A 194 -1.80 18.76 -1.23
CA SER A 194 -1.44 17.33 -1.22
C SER A 194 -2.56 16.45 -1.74
N PHE A 195 -3.82 16.79 -1.52
CA PHE A 195 -4.98 16.04 -2.03
C PHE A 195 -5.06 16.08 -3.56
N ILE A 196 -4.80 17.24 -4.17
CA ILE A 196 -4.74 17.35 -5.64
C ILE A 196 -3.59 16.49 -6.19
N ILE A 197 -2.42 16.54 -5.55
CA ILE A 197 -1.27 15.73 -5.96
C ILE A 197 -1.56 14.24 -5.76
N ALA A 198 -2.18 13.83 -4.66
CA ALA A 198 -2.54 12.44 -4.38
C ALA A 198 -3.55 11.87 -5.39
N LEU A 199 -4.46 12.71 -5.92
CA LEU A 199 -5.34 12.32 -7.03
C LEU A 199 -4.55 12.09 -8.33
N LEU A 200 -3.62 12.99 -8.65
CA LEU A 200 -2.78 12.86 -9.85
C LEU A 200 -1.85 11.64 -9.75
N ASP A 201 -1.25 11.43 -8.60
CA ASP A 201 -0.38 10.30 -8.31
C ASP A 201 -1.17 8.99 -8.29
N GLY A 202 -2.12 8.81 -7.39
CA GLY A 202 -2.87 7.56 -7.28
C GLY A 202 -3.74 7.24 -8.50
N PHE A 203 -4.59 8.16 -8.94
CA PHE A 203 -5.51 7.88 -10.04
C PHE A 203 -4.86 8.09 -11.40
N GLY A 204 -4.10 9.17 -11.56
CA GLY A 204 -3.42 9.48 -12.82
C GLY A 204 -2.25 8.53 -13.09
N LEU A 205 -1.26 8.49 -12.21
CA LEU A 205 -0.04 7.71 -12.42
C LEU A 205 -0.29 6.22 -12.19
N TYR A 206 -0.79 5.82 -11.02
CA TYR A 206 -0.91 4.39 -10.70
C TYR A 206 -2.06 3.72 -11.47
N LEU A 207 -3.26 4.31 -11.53
CA LEU A 207 -4.37 3.66 -12.25
C LEU A 207 -4.37 3.93 -13.76
N LEU A 208 -4.33 5.18 -14.21
CA LEU A 208 -4.46 5.46 -15.66
C LEU A 208 -3.18 5.13 -16.44
N ILE A 209 -2.01 5.55 -15.96
CA ILE A 209 -0.74 5.25 -16.63
C ILE A 209 -0.35 3.79 -16.36
N GLY A 210 -0.31 3.36 -15.09
CA GLY A 210 0.11 2.00 -14.70
C GLY A 210 -0.70 0.86 -15.31
N LEU A 211 -2.01 1.06 -15.57
CA LEU A 211 -2.87 0.10 -16.26
C LEU A 211 -2.96 0.34 -17.78
N CYS A 212 -2.19 1.27 -18.35
CA CYS A 212 -2.25 1.68 -19.75
C CYS A 212 -3.64 2.16 -20.22
N CYS A 213 -4.42 2.75 -19.33
CA CYS A 213 -5.82 3.12 -19.55
C CYS A 213 -6.05 4.60 -19.90
N TRP A 214 -5.06 5.46 -19.68
CA TRP A 214 -5.14 6.88 -20.00
C TRP A 214 -5.57 7.20 -21.45
N PRO A 215 -5.22 6.41 -22.50
CA PRO A 215 -5.67 6.72 -23.86
C PRO A 215 -7.19 6.61 -24.03
N PHE A 216 -7.86 5.83 -23.18
CA PHE A 216 -9.29 5.58 -23.23
C PHE A 216 -10.09 6.46 -22.26
N ALA A 217 -9.44 7.38 -21.53
CA ALA A 217 -10.08 8.20 -20.50
C ALA A 217 -11.30 8.98 -21.02
N ARG A 218 -11.22 9.48 -22.26
CA ARG A 218 -12.34 10.20 -22.91
C ARG A 218 -13.54 9.27 -23.15
N ASP A 219 -13.30 8.07 -23.64
CA ASP A 219 -14.35 7.10 -23.96
C ASP A 219 -15.03 6.60 -22.68
N LEU A 220 -14.25 6.36 -21.63
CA LEU A 220 -14.77 6.05 -20.29
C LEU A 220 -15.68 7.15 -19.78
N LEU A 221 -15.26 8.41 -19.86
CA LEU A 221 -16.07 9.55 -19.41
C LEU A 221 -17.37 9.69 -20.22
N CYS A 222 -17.32 9.43 -21.53
CA CYS A 222 -18.50 9.39 -22.37
C CYS A 222 -19.46 8.27 -21.96
N ASN A 223 -18.94 7.08 -21.63
CA ASN A 223 -19.75 5.94 -21.19
C ASN A 223 -20.37 6.16 -19.80
N VAL A 224 -19.65 6.82 -18.87
CA VAL A 224 -20.23 7.23 -17.58
C VAL A 224 -21.50 8.06 -17.77
N LYS A 225 -21.52 8.96 -18.76
CA LYS A 225 -22.68 9.81 -19.06
C LYS A 225 -23.85 9.06 -19.73
N LYS A 226 -23.58 7.92 -20.36
CA LYS A 226 -24.57 7.15 -21.13
C LYS A 226 -25.09 5.91 -20.41
N SER A 227 -24.37 5.44 -19.39
CA SER A 227 -24.73 4.23 -18.66
C SER A 227 -26.01 4.46 -17.86
N ASP A 228 -26.93 3.51 -17.93
CA ASP A 228 -28.23 3.56 -17.23
C ASP A 228 -28.54 2.23 -16.52
N ASP A 229 -27.50 1.56 -16.01
CA ASP A 229 -27.61 0.28 -15.32
C ASP A 229 -26.93 0.30 -13.95
N ALA A 230 -27.49 -0.49 -13.02
CA ALA A 230 -27.02 -0.56 -11.64
C ALA A 230 -25.57 -1.06 -11.53
N SER A 231 -25.16 -1.97 -12.43
CA SER A 231 -23.81 -2.54 -12.40
C SER A 231 -22.76 -1.50 -12.76
N SER A 232 -22.94 -0.79 -13.89
CA SER A 232 -22.02 0.26 -14.32
C SER A 232 -22.03 1.45 -13.35
N THR A 233 -23.21 1.82 -12.82
CA THR A 233 -23.33 2.86 -11.80
C THR A 233 -22.59 2.50 -10.51
N PHE A 234 -22.74 1.27 -10.04
CA PHE A 234 -22.02 0.78 -8.87
C PHE A 234 -20.51 0.81 -9.08
N LEU A 235 -20.01 0.29 -10.22
CA LEU A 235 -18.58 0.31 -10.55
C LEU A 235 -18.01 1.74 -10.56
N VAL A 236 -18.66 2.66 -11.26
CA VAL A 236 -18.22 4.06 -11.35
C VAL A 236 -18.23 4.72 -9.97
N THR A 237 -19.29 4.51 -9.20
CA THR A 237 -19.40 5.08 -7.85
C THR A 237 -18.34 4.51 -6.92
N PHE A 238 -18.07 3.20 -6.99
CA PHE A 238 -17.04 2.55 -6.20
C PHE A 238 -15.63 3.05 -6.55
N ILE A 239 -15.31 3.17 -7.85
CA ILE A 239 -14.01 3.70 -8.31
C ILE A 239 -13.82 5.15 -7.86
N ALA A 240 -14.83 6.00 -8.04
CA ALA A 240 -14.74 7.42 -7.68
C ALA A 240 -14.66 7.61 -6.16
N SER A 241 -15.53 6.94 -5.40
CA SER A 241 -15.56 7.03 -3.94
C SER A 241 -14.29 6.44 -3.31
N GLY A 242 -13.81 5.31 -3.83
CA GLY A 242 -12.55 4.70 -3.41
C GLY A 242 -11.35 5.58 -3.72
N THR A 243 -11.27 6.14 -4.94
CA THR A 243 -10.22 7.11 -5.32
C THR A 243 -10.21 8.30 -4.39
N LEU A 244 -11.39 8.90 -4.13
CA LEU A 244 -11.54 10.04 -3.26
C LEU A 244 -11.09 9.73 -1.82
N LEU A 245 -11.61 8.65 -1.24
CA LEU A 245 -11.29 8.22 0.12
C LEU A 245 -9.79 7.98 0.30
N MET A 246 -9.18 7.23 -0.63
CA MET A 246 -7.76 6.90 -0.55
C MET A 246 -6.87 8.13 -0.79
N ALA A 247 -7.20 8.98 -1.75
CA ALA A 247 -6.44 10.21 -2.00
C ALA A 247 -6.51 11.18 -0.81
N MET A 248 -7.67 11.31 -0.15
CA MET A 248 -7.78 12.10 1.08
C MET A 248 -6.91 11.54 2.20
N TRP A 249 -6.87 10.21 2.37
CA TRP A 249 -6.01 9.58 3.36
C TRP A 249 -4.52 9.73 3.04
N ILE A 250 -4.11 9.52 1.78
CA ILE A 250 -2.71 9.71 1.32
C ILE A 250 -2.26 11.16 1.54
N ALA A 251 -3.10 12.14 1.19
CA ALA A 251 -2.79 13.55 1.41
C ALA A 251 -2.62 13.86 2.90
N SER A 252 -3.50 13.31 3.72
CA SER A 252 -3.41 13.45 5.18
C SER A 252 -2.11 12.84 5.71
N LEU A 253 -1.69 11.69 5.17
CA LEU A 253 -0.43 11.02 5.51
C LEU A 253 0.78 11.87 5.10
N TRP A 254 0.82 12.40 3.87
CA TRP A 254 1.94 13.23 3.43
C TRP A 254 2.10 14.51 4.24
N VAL A 255 1.00 15.20 4.58
CA VAL A 255 1.08 16.38 5.43
C VAL A 255 1.51 16.01 6.85
N PHE A 256 0.97 14.92 7.37
CA PHE A 256 1.29 14.45 8.71
C PHE A 256 2.76 14.07 8.85
N GLU A 257 3.30 13.30 7.91
CA GLU A 257 4.71 12.88 7.93
C GLU A 257 5.66 14.04 7.60
N ALA A 258 5.25 15.00 6.76
CA ALA A 258 6.07 16.19 6.49
C ALA A 258 6.23 17.06 7.74
N ASP A 259 5.12 17.31 8.45
CA ASP A 259 5.12 18.02 9.74
C ASP A 259 5.89 17.24 10.81
N ARG A 260 5.77 15.90 10.80
CA ARG A 260 6.48 15.01 11.72
C ARG A 260 7.99 15.05 11.51
N TRP A 261 8.46 14.94 10.27
CA TRP A 261 9.89 14.89 9.94
C TRP A 261 10.53 16.27 9.76
N ASP A 262 9.79 17.35 10.00
CA ASP A 262 10.21 18.72 9.69
C ASP A 262 10.75 18.86 8.25
N LEU A 263 10.14 18.11 7.32
CA LEU A 263 10.54 18.09 5.92
C LEU A 263 9.63 19.01 5.09
N PRO A 264 10.19 19.71 4.08
CA PRO A 264 9.37 20.40 3.10
C PRO A 264 8.35 19.45 2.48
N LEU A 265 7.08 19.84 2.47
CA LEU A 265 5.98 18.99 2.01
C LEU A 265 6.21 18.37 0.63
N TRP A 266 6.81 19.13 -0.30
CA TRP A 266 7.07 18.63 -1.65
C TRP A 266 8.13 17.52 -1.68
N GLU A 267 9.15 17.58 -0.82
CA GLU A 267 10.17 16.54 -0.66
C GLU A 267 9.51 15.29 -0.08
N ASN A 268 8.69 15.47 0.96
CA ASN A 268 7.99 14.35 1.56
C ASN A 268 7.00 13.66 0.59
N MET A 269 6.30 14.44 -0.25
CA MET A 269 5.41 13.88 -1.27
C MET A 269 6.18 13.09 -2.34
N ILE A 270 7.42 13.46 -2.67
CA ILE A 270 8.27 12.69 -3.57
C ILE A 270 8.75 11.41 -2.88
N LEU A 271 9.29 11.54 -1.67
CA LEU A 271 9.80 10.44 -0.86
C LEU A 271 8.72 9.36 -0.63
N MET A 272 7.52 9.80 -0.27
CA MET A 272 6.36 8.96 -0.05
C MET A 272 5.46 8.84 -1.28
N GLY A 273 5.95 9.17 -2.48
CA GLY A 273 5.18 9.13 -3.73
C GLY A 273 4.66 7.73 -4.04
N ASN A 274 5.32 6.68 -3.53
CA ASN A 274 4.84 5.31 -3.69
C ASN A 274 3.54 5.01 -2.93
N ASN A 275 2.99 5.95 -2.16
CA ASN A 275 1.68 5.82 -1.54
C ASN A 275 0.53 5.76 -2.57
N GLY A 276 0.69 6.32 -3.78
CA GLY A 276 -0.28 6.17 -4.85
C GLY A 276 -0.64 4.71 -5.17
N ARG A 277 0.27 3.76 -4.87
CA ARG A 277 0.07 2.32 -5.07
C ARG A 277 -1.14 1.77 -4.34
N TYR A 278 -1.61 2.40 -3.27
CA TYR A 278 -2.78 1.92 -2.55
C TYR A 278 -4.05 1.91 -3.41
N LEU A 279 -4.13 2.77 -4.44
CA LEU A 279 -5.25 2.78 -5.37
C LEU A 279 -5.28 1.56 -6.29
N THR A 280 -4.23 0.73 -6.34
CA THR A 280 -4.25 -0.56 -7.06
C THR A 280 -5.36 -1.51 -6.61
N ALA A 281 -5.90 -1.30 -5.39
CA ALA A 281 -7.13 -1.95 -4.92
C ALA A 281 -8.31 -1.79 -5.90
N LEU A 282 -8.33 -0.70 -6.68
CA LEU A 282 -9.38 -0.37 -7.65
C LEU A 282 -9.11 -0.90 -9.06
N ILE A 283 -8.03 -1.64 -9.28
CA ILE A 283 -7.71 -2.23 -10.60
C ILE A 283 -8.84 -3.15 -11.08
N PHE A 284 -9.38 -4.00 -10.21
CA PHE A 284 -10.47 -4.89 -10.60
C PHE A 284 -11.74 -4.16 -11.05
N PRO A 285 -12.34 -3.26 -10.24
CA PRO A 285 -13.52 -2.53 -10.71
C PRO A 285 -13.23 -1.69 -11.95
N LEU A 286 -12.04 -1.09 -12.07
CA LEU A 286 -11.66 -0.32 -13.26
C LEU A 286 -11.55 -1.19 -14.51
N THR A 287 -10.87 -2.34 -14.44
CA THR A 287 -10.77 -3.30 -15.57
C THR A 287 -12.14 -3.82 -16.00
N LEU A 288 -13.02 -4.12 -15.04
CA LEU A 288 -14.37 -4.55 -15.36
C LEU A 288 -15.19 -3.42 -16.01
N PHE A 289 -15.04 -2.18 -15.54
CA PHE A 289 -15.69 -1.02 -16.15
C PHE A 289 -15.16 -0.77 -17.57
N LEU A 290 -13.86 -0.90 -17.79
CA LEU A 290 -13.22 -0.82 -19.11
C LEU A 290 -13.76 -1.90 -20.07
N HIS A 291 -13.85 -3.15 -19.61
CA HIS A 291 -14.41 -4.25 -20.41
C HIS A 291 -15.85 -3.97 -20.87
N ARG A 292 -16.66 -3.36 -19.99
CA ARG A 292 -18.06 -3.01 -20.28
C ARG A 292 -18.20 -1.77 -21.16
N SER A 293 -17.25 -0.86 -21.09
CA SER A 293 -17.31 0.45 -21.73
C SER A 293 -16.68 0.48 -23.13
N LEU A 294 -15.71 -0.41 -23.38
CA LEU A 294 -14.92 -0.41 -24.61
C LEU A 294 -15.22 -1.63 -25.47
N ASP A 295 -15.24 -1.43 -26.79
CA ASP A 295 -15.38 -2.52 -27.74
C ASP A 295 -14.14 -3.42 -27.73
N VAL A 296 -14.33 -4.69 -28.11
CA VAL A 296 -13.23 -5.67 -28.17
C VAL A 296 -12.09 -5.19 -29.10
N SER A 297 -12.44 -4.44 -30.15
CA SER A 297 -11.47 -3.86 -31.09
C SER A 297 -10.59 -2.78 -30.46
N SER A 298 -11.04 -2.11 -29.40
CA SER A 298 -10.26 -1.09 -28.68
C SER A 298 -9.02 -1.68 -27.99
N TRP A 299 -9.04 -2.99 -27.70
CA TRP A 299 -7.93 -3.72 -27.10
C TRP A 299 -6.93 -4.27 -28.12
N SER A 300 -7.18 -4.08 -29.41
CA SER A 300 -6.15 -4.31 -30.43
C SER A 300 -4.97 -3.36 -30.20
N LEU A 301 -3.76 -3.79 -30.58
CA LEU A 301 -2.53 -3.04 -30.40
C LEU A 301 -2.51 -1.78 -31.30
N SER A 302 -3.30 -0.79 -30.92
CA SER A 302 -3.42 0.51 -31.56
C SER A 302 -2.23 1.39 -31.19
N LYS A 303 -1.96 2.44 -31.99
CA LYS A 303 -0.88 3.40 -31.69
C LYS A 303 -0.96 3.98 -30.26
N PRO A 304 -2.14 4.35 -29.72
CA PRO A 304 -2.24 4.86 -28.36
C PRO A 304 -1.93 3.80 -27.29
N LEU A 305 -2.39 2.56 -27.46
CA LEU A 305 -2.08 1.47 -26.53
C LEU A 305 -0.60 1.09 -26.58
N MET A 306 0.00 1.07 -27.76
CA MET A 306 1.44 0.84 -27.93
C MET A 306 2.27 1.93 -27.24
N LEU A 307 1.87 3.20 -27.33
CA LEU A 307 2.53 4.29 -26.60
C LEU A 307 2.41 4.09 -25.09
N ALA A 308 1.23 3.73 -24.59
CA ALA A 308 1.03 3.45 -23.17
C ALA A 308 1.91 2.29 -22.68
N LEU A 309 2.06 1.24 -23.49
CA LEU A 309 2.95 0.12 -23.20
C LEU A 309 4.43 0.50 -23.22
N ILE A 310 4.88 1.33 -24.18
CA ILE A 310 6.27 1.82 -24.24
C ILE A 310 6.64 2.62 -22.99
N ILE A 311 5.68 3.36 -22.41
CA ILE A 311 5.89 4.10 -21.17
C ILE A 311 5.90 3.16 -19.95
N THR A 312 4.96 2.21 -19.91
CA THR A 312 4.73 1.39 -18.70
C THR A 312 5.69 0.21 -18.59
N LEU A 313 5.99 -0.48 -19.69
CA LEU A 313 6.83 -1.69 -19.68
C LEU A 313 8.23 -1.47 -19.10
N PRO A 314 8.96 -0.38 -19.40
CA PRO A 314 10.24 -0.12 -18.73
C PRO A 314 10.09 0.00 -17.22
N LEU A 315 9.02 0.65 -16.74
CA LEU A 315 8.72 0.76 -15.31
C LEU A 315 8.40 -0.61 -14.70
N SER A 316 7.64 -1.45 -15.41
CA SER A 316 7.35 -2.83 -15.01
C SER A 316 8.60 -3.69 -14.92
N MET A 317 9.52 -3.54 -15.89
CA MET A 317 10.80 -4.22 -15.90
C MET A 317 11.68 -3.77 -14.74
N LEU A 318 11.78 -2.45 -14.49
CA LEU A 318 12.51 -1.92 -13.33
C LEU A 318 11.94 -2.44 -12.00
N ALA A 319 10.60 -2.45 -11.85
CA ALA A 319 9.94 -3.00 -10.68
C ALA A 319 10.19 -4.51 -10.49
N GLY A 320 10.29 -5.27 -11.58
CA GLY A 320 10.57 -6.71 -11.55
C GLY A 320 12.05 -7.04 -11.33
N MET A 321 12.98 -6.24 -11.87
CA MET A 321 14.43 -6.52 -11.82
C MET A 321 15.10 -5.90 -10.60
N HIS A 322 14.74 -4.67 -10.23
CA HIS A 322 15.40 -3.91 -9.17
C HIS A 322 14.50 -3.66 -7.97
N GLY A 323 13.17 -3.68 -8.16
CA GLY A 323 12.22 -3.54 -7.06
C GLY A 323 12.18 -4.73 -6.10
N GLN A 324 12.91 -5.81 -6.39
CA GLN A 324 12.92 -7.03 -5.59
C GLN A 324 14.12 -7.16 -4.66
N THR A 325 15.17 -6.36 -4.88
CA THR A 325 16.39 -6.39 -4.06
C THR A 325 16.43 -5.15 -3.18
N MET A 326 16.83 -5.30 -1.93
CA MET A 326 17.17 -4.17 -1.06
C MET A 326 18.61 -4.34 -0.57
N TRP A 327 19.34 -3.22 -0.50
CA TRP A 327 20.70 -3.24 0.00
C TRP A 327 20.76 -3.69 1.47
N THR A 328 19.68 -3.47 2.23
CA THR A 328 19.51 -3.98 3.60
C THR A 328 19.53 -5.50 3.67
N ASP A 329 19.05 -6.20 2.63
CA ASP A 329 19.04 -7.66 2.59
C ASP A 329 20.48 -8.18 2.48
N ASP A 330 21.30 -7.52 1.65
CA ASP A 330 22.73 -7.85 1.51
C ASP A 330 23.54 -7.47 2.76
N ALA A 331 23.26 -6.30 3.35
CA ALA A 331 23.86 -5.88 4.61
C ALA A 331 23.51 -6.85 5.75
N ALA A 332 22.25 -7.25 5.87
CA ALA A 332 21.78 -8.21 6.89
C ALA A 332 22.46 -9.57 6.75
N ARG A 333 22.53 -10.12 5.53
CA ARG A 333 23.21 -11.39 5.24
C ARG A 333 24.69 -11.40 5.59
N SER A 334 25.33 -10.22 5.60
CA SER A 334 26.75 -10.14 5.95
C SER A 334 27.04 -10.46 7.43
N PHE A 335 26.03 -10.45 8.30
CA PHE A 335 26.20 -10.75 9.73
C PHE A 335 25.14 -11.70 10.31
N SER A 336 24.13 -12.13 9.54
CA SER A 336 23.00 -12.95 10.02
C SER A 336 23.42 -14.28 10.67
N ASP A 337 24.48 -14.89 10.13
CA ASP A 337 25.03 -16.17 10.61
C ASP A 337 25.98 -16.00 11.81
N GLU A 338 26.46 -14.78 12.05
CA GLU A 338 27.43 -14.48 13.12
C GLU A 338 26.77 -13.90 14.37
N ILE A 339 25.70 -13.12 14.22
CA ILE A 339 24.95 -12.58 15.35
C ILE A 339 24.35 -13.71 16.17
N GLU A 340 24.55 -13.70 17.49
CA GLU A 340 24.04 -14.73 18.40
C GLU A 340 22.65 -14.36 18.94
N ASP A 341 21.96 -15.33 19.52
CA ASP A 341 20.63 -15.11 20.12
C ASP A 341 20.74 -14.15 21.32
N GLY A 342 19.82 -13.19 21.41
CA GLY A 342 19.82 -12.12 22.41
C GLY A 342 20.85 -11.00 22.17
N GLN A 343 21.59 -11.03 21.07
CA GLN A 343 22.43 -9.90 20.65
C GLN A 343 21.63 -8.94 19.78
N ASP A 344 22.01 -7.66 19.81
CA ASP A 344 21.35 -6.60 19.07
C ASP A 344 22.23 -5.99 17.97
N PHE A 345 21.58 -5.24 17.08
CA PHE A 345 22.28 -4.41 16.10
C PHE A 345 21.75 -2.98 16.10
N LEU A 346 22.64 -2.04 15.80
CA LEU A 346 22.33 -0.63 15.66
C LEU A 346 22.43 -0.22 14.19
N TYR A 347 21.36 0.38 13.69
CA TYR A 347 21.25 0.95 12.36
C TYR A 347 21.31 2.48 12.40
N ILE A 348 22.25 3.07 11.67
CA ILE A 348 22.39 4.52 11.53
C ILE A 348 21.86 4.96 10.19
N ASP A 349 20.83 5.81 10.21
CA ASP A 349 20.18 6.34 9.01
C ASP A 349 19.43 7.63 9.32
N ASP A 350 19.17 8.44 8.31
CA ASP A 350 18.33 9.63 8.45
C ASP A 350 16.91 9.27 8.90
N GLU A 351 16.26 10.17 9.64
CA GLU A 351 14.92 9.94 10.21
C GLU A 351 13.87 9.52 9.18
N ALA A 352 14.04 10.01 7.95
CA ALA A 352 13.17 9.75 6.83
C ALA A 352 13.34 8.29 6.36
N LEU A 353 12.32 7.45 6.61
CA LEU A 353 12.26 6.03 6.24
C LEU A 353 13.17 5.06 7.01
N ALA A 354 14.01 5.50 7.95
CA ALA A 354 14.87 4.58 8.71
C ALA A 354 14.14 3.39 9.34
N MET A 355 12.99 3.62 9.98
CA MET A 355 12.17 2.52 10.52
C MET A 355 11.67 1.56 9.42
N HIS A 356 11.44 2.06 8.20
CA HIS A 356 11.03 1.20 7.07
C HIS A 356 12.17 0.29 6.64
N TRP A 357 13.41 0.78 6.61
CA TRP A 357 14.61 -0.01 6.35
C TRP A 357 14.90 -0.97 7.50
N LEU A 358 14.67 -0.58 8.75
CA LEU A 358 14.87 -1.46 9.89
C LEU A 358 14.01 -2.73 9.81
N TYR A 359 12.76 -2.62 9.34
CA TYR A 359 11.88 -3.78 9.14
C TYR A 359 12.38 -4.78 8.10
N THR A 360 13.21 -4.36 7.14
CA THR A 360 13.67 -5.25 6.07
C THR A 360 14.81 -6.16 6.53
N PHE A 361 15.60 -5.74 7.54
CA PHE A 361 16.60 -6.60 8.18
C PHE A 361 15.98 -7.84 8.85
N ARG A 362 14.75 -7.74 9.36
CA ARG A 362 14.09 -8.83 10.10
C ARG A 362 14.06 -10.14 9.31
N LEU A 363 13.79 -10.09 8.00
CA LEU A 363 13.65 -11.29 7.18
C LEU A 363 14.95 -12.11 7.08
N GLU A 364 16.11 -11.46 7.22
CA GLU A 364 17.41 -12.11 7.10
C GLU A 364 18.04 -12.39 8.47
N VAL A 365 17.79 -11.55 9.48
CA VAL A 365 18.41 -11.66 10.82
C VAL A 365 17.63 -12.57 11.77
N ASP A 366 16.31 -12.36 11.89
CA ASP A 366 15.42 -13.13 12.76
C ASP A 366 14.03 -13.26 12.13
N SER A 367 13.96 -14.09 11.09
CA SER A 367 12.74 -14.27 10.29
C SER A 367 11.56 -14.84 11.08
N ASN A 368 11.83 -15.63 12.12
CA ASN A 368 10.81 -16.28 12.95
C ASN A 368 10.50 -15.48 14.23
N GLY A 369 11.37 -14.54 14.63
CA GLY A 369 11.23 -13.80 15.87
C GLY A 369 11.52 -14.65 17.11
N ASP A 370 12.31 -15.72 16.98
CA ASP A 370 12.60 -16.68 18.06
C ASP A 370 14.02 -16.53 18.64
N ARG A 371 14.84 -15.65 18.05
CA ARG A 371 16.24 -15.43 18.45
C ARG A 371 16.43 -14.26 19.42
N ASP A 372 15.36 -13.52 19.69
CA ASP A 372 15.35 -12.35 20.59
C ASP A 372 16.34 -11.26 20.16
N ILE A 373 16.50 -11.07 18.84
CA ILE A 373 17.39 -10.04 18.27
C ILE A 373 16.60 -8.75 18.06
N THR A 374 17.06 -7.66 18.68
CA THR A 374 16.46 -6.34 18.52
C THR A 374 17.30 -5.46 17.58
N GLY A 375 16.63 -4.93 16.55
CA GLY A 375 17.18 -3.87 15.71
C GLY A 375 16.88 -2.51 16.31
N HIS A 376 17.91 -1.71 16.56
CA HIS A 376 17.80 -0.32 16.98
C HIS A 376 18.10 0.60 15.81
N TRP A 377 17.47 1.77 15.78
CA TRP A 377 17.78 2.85 14.84
C TRP A 377 18.18 4.12 15.58
N ARG A 378 19.13 4.87 15.02
CA ARG A 378 19.55 6.20 15.45
C ARG A 378 19.84 7.10 14.25
N ALA A 379 19.46 8.38 14.36
CA ALA A 379 19.89 9.41 13.42
C ALA A 379 21.40 9.69 13.56
N PRO A 380 22.09 10.13 12.49
CA PRO A 380 23.54 10.37 12.53
C PRO A 380 23.98 11.37 13.61
N ASP A 381 23.15 12.36 13.91
CA ASP A 381 23.40 13.45 14.86
C ASP A 381 22.76 13.22 16.25
N SER A 382 22.28 12.00 16.51
CA SER A 382 21.57 11.65 17.75
C SER A 382 22.47 11.50 18.99
N ASN A 383 23.80 11.55 18.85
CA ASN A 383 24.79 11.16 19.86
C ASN A 383 24.72 9.67 20.24
N TRP A 384 24.46 8.80 19.27
CA TRP A 384 24.41 7.34 19.47
C TRP A 384 25.74 6.76 19.96
N GLU A 385 26.86 7.44 19.68
CA GLU A 385 28.21 7.02 20.06
C GLU A 385 28.40 6.98 21.58
N VAL A 386 27.80 7.93 22.31
CA VAL A 386 27.88 7.94 23.78
C VAL A 386 26.94 6.90 24.40
N GLU A 387 25.84 6.55 23.72
CA GLU A 387 24.94 5.46 24.14
C GLU A 387 25.65 4.11 24.06
N LEU A 388 26.43 3.86 22.99
CA LEU A 388 27.28 2.66 22.88
C LEU A 388 28.36 2.58 23.98
N GLN A 389 28.70 3.71 24.62
CA GLN A 389 29.63 3.75 25.77
C GLN A 389 28.92 3.53 27.12
N GLY A 390 27.62 3.24 27.10
CA GLY A 390 26.80 2.95 28.28
C GLY A 390 26.03 4.15 28.84
N GLN A 391 25.97 5.29 28.12
CA GLN A 391 25.11 6.40 28.52
C GLN A 391 23.64 6.07 28.22
N VAL A 392 22.81 6.05 29.26
CA VAL A 392 21.36 5.88 29.10
C VAL A 392 20.72 7.22 28.78
N ILE A 393 19.97 7.28 27.68
CA ILE A 393 19.14 8.42 27.30
C ILE A 393 17.67 7.99 27.42
N ASN A 394 16.85 8.79 28.09
CA ASN A 394 15.44 8.47 28.29
C ASN A 394 14.69 8.37 26.96
N ASN A 395 13.69 7.48 26.90
CA ASN A 395 12.84 7.24 25.73
C ASN A 395 13.62 6.73 24.49
N ARG A 396 14.75 6.07 24.73
CA ARG A 396 15.53 5.33 23.73
C ARG A 396 15.75 3.92 24.24
N GLY A 397 15.77 2.95 23.32
CA GLY A 397 16.08 1.56 23.65
C GLY A 397 17.52 1.41 24.15
N ASP A 398 17.75 0.44 25.05
CA ASP A 398 19.09 0.11 25.54
C ASP A 398 19.97 -0.45 24.41
N LEU A 399 21.21 0.02 24.33
CA LEU A 399 22.19 -0.41 23.33
C LEU A 399 23.28 -1.34 23.91
N GLY A 400 23.17 -1.76 25.18
CA GLY A 400 24.20 -2.58 25.86
C GLY A 400 24.52 -3.92 25.19
N ASP A 401 23.53 -4.52 24.54
CA ASP A 401 23.67 -5.80 23.84
C ASP A 401 23.96 -5.65 22.34
N VAL A 402 24.16 -4.42 21.86
CA VAL A 402 24.53 -4.17 20.46
C VAL A 402 25.94 -4.71 20.18
N ARG A 403 26.05 -5.56 19.15
CA ARG A 403 27.32 -6.13 18.67
C ARG A 403 27.64 -5.77 17.22
N TYR A 404 26.63 -5.31 16.49
CA TYR A 404 26.75 -4.94 15.08
C TYR A 404 26.26 -3.51 14.85
N LEU A 405 27.00 -2.76 14.05
CA LEU A 405 26.68 -1.40 13.64
C LEU A 405 26.55 -1.37 12.12
N ILE A 406 25.40 -0.95 11.63
CA ILE A 406 25.10 -0.82 10.21
C ILE A 406 24.94 0.65 9.89
N VAL A 407 25.67 1.11 8.89
CA VAL A 407 25.64 2.50 8.42
C VAL A 407 24.98 2.52 7.05
N ALA A 408 23.91 3.31 6.93
CA ALA A 408 23.20 3.49 5.68
C ALA A 408 24.11 4.09 4.58
N PRO A 409 23.76 3.88 3.30
CA PRO A 409 24.50 4.43 2.18
C PRO A 409 24.74 5.94 2.26
N ASP A 410 25.91 6.38 1.78
CA ASP A 410 26.30 7.80 1.65
C ASP A 410 26.31 8.62 2.95
N LEU A 411 26.28 7.96 4.12
CA LEU A 411 26.55 8.61 5.40
C LEU A 411 28.04 8.66 5.71
N ASP A 412 28.51 9.88 5.99
CA ASP A 412 29.86 10.15 6.48
C ASP A 412 29.82 10.29 7.99
N ILE A 413 30.05 9.17 8.69
CA ILE A 413 30.06 9.12 10.16
C ILE A 413 31.40 8.59 10.67
N ASP A 414 31.85 9.16 11.79
CA ASP A 414 33.04 8.73 12.50
C ASP A 414 32.70 7.55 13.43
N VAL A 415 32.96 6.33 12.97
CA VAL A 415 32.71 5.13 13.76
C VAL A 415 33.69 5.08 14.96
N PRO A 416 33.21 4.87 16.21
CA PRO A 416 34.05 4.81 17.40
C PRO A 416 35.16 3.75 17.32
N THR A 417 36.23 3.96 18.08
CA THR A 417 37.29 2.94 18.24
C THR A 417 36.74 1.67 18.87
N GLY A 418 37.19 0.49 18.42
CA GLY A 418 36.69 -0.81 18.89
C GLY A 418 35.61 -1.41 17.99
N TRP A 419 35.41 -0.85 16.80
CA TRP A 419 34.53 -1.38 15.77
C TRP A 419 35.33 -1.70 14.51
N GLU A 420 35.29 -2.95 14.06
CA GLU A 420 35.98 -3.40 12.85
C GLU A 420 34.99 -3.49 11.68
N LYS A 421 35.34 -2.91 10.53
CA LYS A 421 34.54 -3.02 9.31
C LYS A 421 34.56 -4.46 8.82
N MET A 422 33.40 -5.13 8.85
CA MET A 422 33.25 -6.50 8.37
C MET A 422 32.88 -6.55 6.89
N ALA A 423 31.96 -5.68 6.46
CA ALA A 423 31.41 -5.70 5.12
C ALA A 423 31.08 -4.31 4.59
N SER A 424 31.04 -4.19 3.27
CA SER A 424 30.40 -3.09 2.57
C SER A 424 29.93 -3.48 1.18
N GLY A 425 29.05 -2.67 0.62
CA GLY A 425 28.57 -2.82 -0.75
C GLY A 425 27.91 -1.54 -1.25
N GLU A 426 27.59 -1.52 -2.54
CA GLU A 426 26.90 -0.39 -3.17
C GLU A 426 25.39 -0.63 -3.20
N ALA A 427 24.63 0.34 -2.70
CA ALA A 427 23.20 0.38 -2.84
C ALA A 427 22.83 0.85 -4.26
N PRO A 428 21.85 0.22 -4.94
CA PRO A 428 21.32 0.74 -6.19
C PRO A 428 20.80 2.17 -6.00
N PHE A 429 21.00 3.04 -7.00
CA PHE A 429 20.58 4.45 -6.94
C PHE A 429 19.11 4.64 -6.53
N LEU A 430 18.21 3.75 -6.95
CA LEU A 430 16.79 3.81 -6.63
C LEU A 430 16.43 3.26 -5.23
N ASN A 431 17.40 2.70 -4.52
CA ASN A 431 17.26 2.10 -3.19
C ASN A 431 18.32 2.68 -2.25
N GLY A 432 18.34 3.99 -2.04
CA GLY A 432 19.33 4.68 -1.20
C GLY A 432 20.48 5.28 -2.01
N GLY A 433 21.17 4.47 -2.82
CA GLY A 433 22.36 4.90 -3.56
C GLY A 433 23.56 5.13 -2.64
N GLY A 434 24.78 4.75 -3.06
CA GLY A 434 25.98 4.94 -2.25
C GLY A 434 26.52 3.67 -1.58
N GLU A 435 27.56 3.79 -0.75
CA GLU A 435 28.18 2.65 -0.06
C GLU A 435 27.57 2.44 1.33
N TRP A 436 26.92 1.30 1.58
CA TRP A 436 26.55 0.86 2.93
C TRP A 436 27.71 0.10 3.60
N LYS A 437 27.77 0.13 4.93
CA LYS A 437 28.88 -0.46 5.71
C LYS A 437 28.35 -1.19 6.93
N VAL A 438 28.96 -2.33 7.27
CA VAL A 438 28.67 -3.12 8.47
C VAL A 438 29.94 -3.25 9.29
N TYR A 439 29.83 -2.98 10.58
CA TYR A 439 30.89 -3.05 11.57
C TYR A 439 30.49 -3.99 12.70
N ARG A 440 31.50 -4.57 13.36
CA ARG A 440 31.33 -5.44 14.52
C ARG A 440 32.18 -4.94 15.67
N ALA A 441 31.63 -5.04 16.88
CA ALA A 441 32.36 -4.74 18.10
C ALA A 441 33.53 -5.73 18.29
N SER A 442 34.72 -5.20 18.54
CA SER A 442 35.98 -5.95 18.67
C SER A 442 36.18 -6.59 20.04
#